data_AF-A0A9E0U837-F1
#
_entry.id   AF-A0A9E0U837-F1
#
_cell.length_a   1.000
_cell.length_b   1.000
_cell.length_c   1.000
_cell.angle_alpha   90.00
_cell.angle_beta   90.00
_cell.angle_gamma   90.00
#
_symmetry.space_group_name_H-M   'P 1'
#
loop_
_entity.id
_entity.type
_entity.pdbx_description
1 polymer ?
#
loop_
_entity_poly.entity_id
_entity_poly.type
_entity_poly.pdbx_seq_one_letter_code
_entity_poly.pdbx_strand_id
1 'polypeptide(L)' 'MPRVKRGVTARARHKKILDQAKGYRGRRKNVYRV' A
#
# COMPACT_ATOMS: atom_id res chain seq x y z
N MET A 1 -12.33 -26.30 3.32
CA MET A 1 -12.44 -24.89 3.74
C MET A 1 -11.84 -23.99 2.66
N PRO A 2 -12.62 -23.15 1.96
CA PRO A 2 -12.12 -22.36 0.82
C PRO A 2 -11.21 -21.21 1.27
N ARG A 3 -10.06 -21.04 0.61
CA ARG A 3 -9.11 -19.95 0.90
C ARG A 3 -9.54 -18.68 0.15
N VAL A 4 -9.97 -17.65 0.87
CA VAL A 4 -10.29 -16.35 0.27
C VAL A 4 -9.02 -15.60 -0.10
N LYS A 5 -8.91 -15.18 -1.36
CA LYS A 5 -7.73 -14.47 -1.89
C LYS A 5 -7.73 -13.00 -1.42
N ARG A 6 -6.66 -12.55 -0.77
CA ARG A 6 -6.52 -11.18 -0.21
C ARG A 6 -5.69 -10.20 -1.06
N GLY A 7 -5.27 -10.61 -2.27
CA GLY A 7 -4.34 -9.84 -3.08
C GLY A 7 -4.84 -8.46 -3.48
N VAL A 8 -6.12 -8.37 -3.87
CA VAL A 8 -6.74 -7.10 -4.30
C VAL A 8 -6.92 -6.13 -3.14
N THR A 9 -7.43 -6.64 -2.00
CA THR A 9 -7.65 -5.82 -0.79
C THR A 9 -6.34 -5.34 -0.17
N ALA A 10 -5.24 -6.10 -0.26
CA ALA A 10 -3.92 -5.64 0.16
C ALA A 10 -3.38 -4.50 -0.72
N ARG A 11 -3.44 -4.66 -2.06
CA ARG A 11 -2.96 -3.64 -3.00
C ARG A 11 -3.73 -2.32 -2.89
N ALA A 12 -5.06 -2.39 -2.70
CA ALA A 12 -5.89 -1.19 -2.53
C ALA A 12 -5.51 -0.39 -1.27
N ARG A 13 -5.29 -1.09 -0.13
CA ARG A 13 -4.85 -0.44 1.12
C ARG A 13 -3.49 0.25 0.97
N HIS A 14 -2.54 -0.39 0.29
CA HIS A 14 -1.21 0.21 0.09
C HIS A 14 -1.27 1.49 -0.75
N LYS A 15 -2.08 1.49 -1.82
CA LYS A 15 -2.28 2.68 -2.66
C LYS A 15 -2.85 3.86 -1.87
N LYS A 16 -3.86 3.61 -1.02
CA LYS A 16 -4.47 4.65 -0.18
C LYS A 16 -3.43 5.39 0.68
N ILE A 17 -2.50 4.65 1.31
CA ILE A 17 -1.46 5.26 2.15
C ILE A 17 -0.39 5.97 1.31
N LEU A 18 0.02 5.39 0.18
CA LEU A 18 1.00 6.02 -0.71
C LEU A 18 0.47 7.31 -1.35
N ASP A 19 -0.83 7.39 -1.62
CA ASP A 19 -1.47 8.62 -2.10
C ASP A 19 -1.42 9.74 -1.05
N GLN A 20 -1.55 9.39 0.23
CA GLN A 20 -1.40 10.34 1.34
C GLN A 20 0.06 10.75 1.59
N ALA A 21 1.02 9.87 1.28
CA ALA A 21 2.45 10.12 1.44
C ALA A 21 3.09 10.91 0.27
N LYS A 22 2.28 11.42 -0.68
CA LYS A 22 2.76 12.25 -1.78
C LYS A 22 3.45 13.51 -1.23
N GLY A 23 4.65 13.78 -1.73
CA GLY A 23 5.49 14.89 -1.27
C GLY A 23 6.58 14.48 -0.26
N TYR A 24 6.56 13.25 0.27
CA TYR A 24 7.61 12.81 1.18
C TYR A 24 8.94 12.60 0.47
N ARG A 25 10.05 12.79 1.19
CA ARG A 25 11.41 12.67 0.65
C ARG A 25 11.85 11.22 0.54
N GLY A 26 12.53 10.88 -0.56
CA GLY A 26 13.18 9.58 -0.74
C GLY A 26 12.19 8.40 -0.76
N ARG A 27 12.47 7.36 0.03
CA ARG A 27 11.71 6.10 0.02
C ARG A 27 10.34 6.19 0.68
N ARG A 28 10.10 7.22 1.51
CA ARG A 28 8.85 7.41 2.27
C ARG A 28 7.61 7.69 1.40
N LYS A 29 7.79 8.17 0.16
CA LYS A 29 6.69 8.40 -0.80
C LYS A 29 6.33 7.19 -1.67
N ASN A 30 7.19 6.18 -1.73
CA ASN A 30 7.08 5.08 -2.70
C ASN A 30 6.96 3.70 -2.02
N VAL A 31 7.49 3.55 -0.81
CA VAL A 31 7.59 2.27 -0.10
C VAL A 31 6.61 2.26 1.07
N TYR A 32 5.74 1.25 1.11
CA TYR A 32 4.66 1.14 2.11
C TYR A 32 5.14 0.86 3.55
N ARG A 33 6.34 0.32 3.74
CA ARG A 33 6.84 -0.18 5.06
C ARG A 33 7.99 0.62 5.66
N VAL A 34 8.39 1.74 5.06
CA VAL A 34 9.54 2.55 5.53
C VAL A 34 9.12 3.50 6.65
#